data_AF-A0A485J8X6-F1
#
_entry.id   AF-A0A485J8X6-F1
#
_cell.length_a   1.000
_cell.length_b   1.000
_cell.length_c   1.000
_cell.angle_alpha   90.00
_cell.angle_beta   90.00
_cell.angle_gamma   90.00
#
_symmetry.space_group_name_H-M   'P 1'
#
loop_
_entity.id
_entity.type
_entity.pdbx_description
1 polymer ?
#
loop_
_entity_poly.entity_id
_entity_poly.type
_entity_poly.pdbx_seq_one_letter_code
_entity_poly.pdbx_strand_id
1 'polypeptide(L)'
;MIFSPIDISDAEYHQYRSEEVGFEIPTNCFDVKFDRQENFDSGNFYMPPAATECSRRRRFTDELAEALATIIEKHYIIYHARAYLAIAENDKLKRYYDRILHNAPASVAYRVIKDVGEEERGYAIQTECFRT
;
A
#
# COMPACT_ATOMS: atom_id res chain seq x y z
N MET A 1 5.44 -6.65 -5.82
CA MET A 1 4.76 -5.38 -5.50
C MET A 1 4.72 -4.56 -6.78
N ILE A 2 3.54 -4.09 -7.16
CA ILE A 2 3.30 -3.29 -8.36
C ILE A 2 2.93 -1.89 -7.89
N PHE A 3 3.59 -0.90 -8.49
CA PHE A 3 3.29 0.53 -8.33
C PHE A 3 2.73 1.04 -9.65
N SER A 4 1.45 1.40 -9.66
CA SER A 4 0.77 1.92 -10.84
C SER A 4 0.55 3.42 -10.65
N PRO A 5 1.09 4.29 -11.52
CA PRO A 5 0.79 5.72 -11.46
C PRO A 5 -0.72 5.94 -11.55
N ILE A 6 -1.27 6.80 -10.70
CA ILE A 6 -2.67 7.20 -10.79
C ILE A 6 -2.81 8.15 -11.98
N ASP A 7 -3.73 7.81 -12.89
CA ASP A 7 -4.04 8.67 -14.03
C ASP A 7 -4.86 9.88 -13.58
N ILE A 8 -4.24 11.06 -13.64
CA ILE A 8 -4.90 12.33 -13.31
C ILE A 8 -5.46 13.04 -14.55
N SER A 9 -5.24 12.48 -15.74
CA SER A 9 -5.71 13.08 -17.00
C SER A 9 -7.17 12.73 -17.29
N ASP A 10 -7.64 11.60 -16.78
CA ASP A 10 -9.06 11.25 -16.73
C ASP A 10 -9.74 11.98 -15.56
N ALA A 11 -10.49 13.04 -15.87
CA ALA A 11 -11.12 13.89 -14.88
C ALA A 11 -12.18 13.17 -14.04
N GLU A 12 -12.94 12.23 -14.62
CA GLU A 12 -13.99 11.51 -13.90
C GLU A 12 -13.38 10.53 -12.90
N TYR A 13 -12.39 9.75 -13.36
CA TYR A 13 -11.64 8.85 -12.49
C TYR A 13 -10.87 9.61 -11.40
N HIS A 14 -10.21 10.71 -11.76
CA HIS A 14 -9.45 11.53 -10.82
C HIS A 14 -10.33 12.15 -9.73
N GLN A 15 -11.51 12.67 -10.11
CA GLN A 15 -12.47 13.19 -9.15
C GLN A 15 -12.97 12.08 -8.21
N TYR A 16 -13.40 10.94 -8.75
CA TYR A 16 -13.86 9.81 -7.96
C TYR A 16 -12.82 9.35 -6.93
N ARG A 17 -11.56 9.18 -7.37
CA ARG A 17 -10.47 8.77 -6.47
C ARG A 17 -10.16 9.83 -5.42
N SER A 18 -10.21 11.11 -5.78
CA SER A 18 -9.96 12.23 -4.85
C SER A 18 -11.05 12.34 -3.77
N GLU A 19 -12.32 12.13 -4.16
CA GLU A 19 -13.45 12.04 -3.22
C GLU A 19 -13.28 10.85 -2.27
N GLU A 20 -12.88 9.69 -2.80
CA GLU A 20 -12.68 8.47 -2.01
C GLU A 20 -11.62 8.66 -0.90
N VAL A 21 -10.48 9.26 -1.22
CA VAL A 21 -9.39 9.49 -0.26
C VAL A 21 -9.57 10.75 0.60
N GLY A 22 -10.56 11.58 0.28
CA GLY A 22 -10.85 12.83 0.99
C GLY A 22 -9.82 13.94 0.76
N PHE A 23 -9.06 13.90 -0.34
CA PHE A 23 -8.13 14.94 -0.77
C PHE A 23 -7.92 14.92 -2.27
N GLU A 24 -7.58 16.07 -2.87
CA GLU A 24 -7.24 16.14 -4.29
C GLU A 24 -5.91 15.43 -4.56
N ILE A 25 -5.93 14.41 -5.42
CA ILE A 25 -4.74 13.59 -5.72
C ILE A 25 -3.81 14.36 -6.67
N PRO A 26 -2.58 14.72 -6.28
CA PRO A 26 -1.65 15.38 -7.18
C PRO A 26 -0.95 14.38 -8.13
N THR A 27 -0.11 14.89 -9.02
CA THR A 27 0.85 14.07 -9.79
C THR A 27 1.74 13.22 -8.87
N ASN A 28 2.33 12.16 -9.43
CA ASN A 28 3.26 11.26 -8.72
C ASN A 28 2.62 10.57 -7.51
N CYS A 29 1.34 10.21 -7.61
CA CYS A 29 0.67 9.29 -6.69
C CYS A 29 0.52 7.91 -7.34
N PHE A 30 0.53 6.86 -6.53
CA PHE A 30 0.58 5.48 -7.03
C PHE A 30 -0.42 4.58 -6.32
N ASP A 31 -1.16 3.78 -7.09
CA ASP A 31 -1.85 2.61 -6.56
C ASP A 31 -0.83 1.49 -6.35
N VAL A 32 -0.90 0.87 -5.17
CA VAL A 32 0.03 -0.16 -4.73
C VAL A 32 -0.73 -1.46 -4.49
N LYS A 33 -0.33 -2.49 -5.22
CA LYS A 33 -0.75 -3.87 -4.97
C LYS A 33 0.46 -4.74 -4.69
N PHE A 34 0.36 -5.63 -3.72
CA PHE A 34 1.44 -6.54 -3.42
C PHE A 34 0.93 -7.94 -3.13
N ASP A 35 1.71 -8.89 -3.59
CA ASP A 35 1.49 -10.31 -3.43
C ASP A 35 2.82 -11.05 -3.65
N ARG A 36 2.85 -12.36 -3.37
CA ARG A 36 3.98 -13.21 -3.73
C ARG A 36 4.03 -13.38 -5.25
N GLN A 37 5.24 -13.46 -5.80
CA GLN A 37 5.43 -13.65 -7.25
C GLN A 37 4.72 -14.92 -7.74
N GLU A 38 4.82 -16.02 -7.00
CA GLU A 38 4.14 -17.29 -7.32
C GLU A 38 2.61 -17.17 -7.40
N ASN A 39 2.03 -16.35 -6.53
CA ASN A 39 0.58 -16.11 -6.52
C ASN A 39 0.18 -15.33 -7.78
N PHE A 40 1.01 -14.38 -8.20
CA PHE A 40 0.81 -13.63 -9.43
C PHE A 40 0.94 -14.52 -10.67
N ASP A 41 2.01 -15.31 -10.75
CA ASP A 41 2.31 -16.17 -11.90
C ASP A 41 1.28 -17.30 -12.07
N SER A 42 0.75 -17.83 -10.96
CA SER A 42 -0.26 -18.88 -10.96
C SER A 42 -1.70 -18.35 -11.07
N GLY A 43 -1.91 -17.02 -10.99
CA GLY A 43 -3.23 -16.40 -10.90
C GLY A 43 -3.96 -16.64 -9.57
N ASN A 44 -3.33 -17.32 -8.62
CA ASN A 44 -3.90 -17.57 -7.29
C ASN A 44 -3.51 -16.46 -6.31
N PHE A 45 -4.03 -15.27 -6.58
CA PHE A 45 -3.69 -14.07 -5.83
C PHE A 45 -3.96 -14.23 -4.32
N TYR A 46 -3.03 -13.70 -3.52
CA TYR A 46 -3.05 -13.59 -2.06
C TYR A 46 -3.08 -14.92 -1.29
N MET A 47 -2.73 -16.03 -1.95
CA MET A 47 -2.55 -17.31 -1.25
C MET A 47 -1.46 -17.21 -0.16
N PRO A 48 -1.72 -17.75 1.05
CA PRO A 48 -0.71 -17.77 2.10
C PRO A 48 0.47 -18.65 1.69
N PRO A 49 1.69 -18.33 2.18
CA PRO A 49 2.84 -19.20 1.99
C PRO A 49 2.63 -20.58 2.60
N ALA A 50 3.27 -21.58 2.03
CA ALA A 50 3.23 -22.93 2.56
C ALA A 50 3.85 -22.93 3.97
N ALA A 51 3.38 -23.81 4.85
CA ALA A 51 3.82 -23.84 6.25
C ALA A 51 5.34 -24.07 6.41
N THR A 52 5.99 -24.65 5.39
CA THR A 52 7.44 -24.89 5.31
C THR A 52 8.25 -23.65 4.90
N GLU A 53 7.61 -22.65 4.30
CA GLU A 53 8.23 -21.41 3.82
C GLU A 53 8.19 -20.30 4.87
N CYS A 54 7.38 -20.46 5.91
CA CYS A 54 7.33 -19.54 7.03
C CYS A 54 8.59 -19.68 7.89
N SER A 55 9.39 -18.61 7.95
CA SER A 55 10.49 -18.45 8.91
C SER A 55 10.01 -18.77 10.34
N ARG A 56 10.64 -19.77 10.98
CA ARG A 56 10.38 -20.13 12.39
C ARG A 56 11.15 -19.27 13.40
N ARG A 57 12.07 -18.42 12.92
CA ARG A 57 13.08 -17.73 13.75
C ARG A 57 12.70 -16.30 14.16
N ARG A 58 11.87 -15.63 13.35
CA ARG A 58 11.23 -14.33 13.63
C ARG A 58 9.72 -14.49 13.36
N ARG A 59 8.87 -13.60 13.88
CA ARG A 59 7.47 -13.58 13.44
C ARG A 59 7.51 -13.16 11.96
N PHE A 60 7.20 -14.07 11.04
CA PHE A 60 7.15 -13.82 9.59
C PHE A 60 6.45 -12.50 9.22
N THR A 61 5.43 -12.12 10.00
CA THR A 61 4.75 -10.82 9.94
C THR A 61 5.69 -9.62 10.00
N ASP A 62 6.66 -9.63 10.91
CA ASP A 62 7.59 -8.53 11.11
C ASP A 62 8.59 -8.44 9.94
N GLU A 63 9.05 -9.57 9.44
CA GLU A 63 9.93 -9.64 8.25
C GLU A 63 9.22 -9.10 7.00
N LEU A 64 7.95 -9.48 6.80
CA LEU A 64 7.16 -8.98 5.67
C LEU A 64 6.87 -7.49 5.82
N ALA A 65 6.57 -7.00 7.03
CA ALA A 65 6.38 -5.57 7.30
C ALA A 65 7.65 -4.76 7.00
N GLU A 66 8.81 -5.24 7.43
CA GLU A 66 10.13 -4.63 7.18
C GLU A 66 10.46 -4.60 5.68
N ALA A 67 10.17 -5.68 4.96
CA ALA A 67 10.36 -5.76 3.52
C ALA A 67 9.44 -4.77 2.77
N LEU A 68 8.16 -4.70 3.14
CA LEU A 68 7.20 -3.75 2.54
C LEU A 68 7.63 -2.31 2.78
N ALA A 69 8.01 -1.97 4.02
CA ALA A 69 8.51 -0.65 4.36
C ALA A 69 9.74 -0.28 3.50
N THR A 70 10.70 -1.20 3.39
CA THR A 70 11.93 -0.98 2.60
C THR A 70 11.63 -0.76 1.12
N ILE A 71 10.68 -1.49 0.53
CA ILE A 71 10.32 -1.33 -0.89
C ILE A 71 9.65 0.02 -1.11
N ILE A 72 8.71 0.41 -0.24
CA ILE A 72 8.02 1.70 -0.32
C ILE A 72 9.00 2.86 -0.12
N GLU A 73 9.93 2.75 0.84
CA GLU A 73 10.99 3.75 1.08
C GLU A 73 11.88 3.94 -0.14
N LYS A 74 12.35 2.85 -0.76
CA LYS A 74 13.16 2.92 -1.97
C LYS A 74 12.39 3.54 -3.14
N HIS A 75 11.13 3.16 -3.33
CA HIS A 75 10.30 3.75 -4.37
C HIS A 75 10.09 5.26 -4.13
N TYR A 76 9.85 5.65 -2.88
CA TYR A 76 9.72 7.06 -2.49
C TYR A 76 10.99 7.87 -2.80
N ILE A 77 12.17 7.35 -2.44
CA ILE A 77 13.45 8.03 -2.68
C ILE A 77 13.71 8.24 -4.18
N ILE A 78 13.32 7.29 -5.02
CA ILE A 78 13.58 7.35 -6.48
C ILE A 78 12.58 8.24 -7.20
N TYR A 79 11.29 8.10 -6.88
CA TYR A 79 10.20 8.72 -7.65
C TYR A 79 9.60 9.96 -6.97
N HIS A 80 10.03 10.28 -5.75
CA HIS A 80 9.45 11.36 -4.94
C HIS A 80 7.92 11.26 -4.86
N ALA A 81 7.42 10.03 -4.69
CA ALA A 81 5.99 9.75 -4.67
C ALA A 81 5.30 10.59 -3.58
N ARG A 82 4.19 11.24 -3.93
CA ARG A 82 3.43 12.12 -3.03
C ARG A 82 2.44 11.35 -2.17
N ALA A 83 1.80 10.33 -2.75
CA ALA A 83 0.93 9.43 -2.00
C ALA A 83 0.94 8.02 -2.57
N TYR A 84 0.68 7.05 -1.69
CA TYR A 84 0.43 5.66 -2.04
C TYR A 84 -0.98 5.27 -1.63
N LEU A 85 -1.76 4.74 -2.56
CA LEU A 85 -3.10 4.22 -2.31
C LEU A 85 -3.05 2.70 -2.38
N ALA A 86 -3.69 2.02 -1.45
CA ALA A 86 -3.74 0.55 -1.43
C ALA A 86 -5.07 0.08 -0.87
N ILE A 87 -5.57 -1.05 -1.37
CA ILE A 87 -6.80 -1.66 -0.87
C ILE A 87 -6.50 -3.08 -0.40
N ALA A 88 -6.93 -3.42 0.80
CA ALA A 88 -6.89 -4.80 1.27
C ALA A 88 -7.98 -5.61 0.57
N GLU A 89 -7.60 -6.74 -0.02
CA GLU A 89 -8.55 -7.62 -0.74
C GLU A 89 -9.64 -8.20 0.18
N ASN A 90 -9.35 -8.36 1.47
CA ASN A 90 -10.28 -8.96 2.43
C ASN A 90 -10.00 -8.50 3.87
N ASP A 91 -10.94 -8.78 4.77
CA ASP A 91 -10.85 -8.37 6.18
C ASP A 91 -9.65 -8.97 6.94
N LYS A 92 -9.15 -10.13 6.51
CA LYS A 92 -7.98 -10.74 7.12
C LYS A 92 -6.71 -9.93 6.78
N LEU A 93 -6.57 -9.51 5.51
CA LEU A 93 -5.49 -8.62 5.08
C LEU A 93 -5.65 -7.22 5.68
N LYS A 94 -6.88 -6.71 5.80
CA LYS A 94 -7.17 -5.43 6.49
C LYS A 94 -6.59 -5.43 7.90
N ARG A 95 -6.99 -6.39 8.73
CA ARG A 95 -6.50 -6.53 10.12
C ARG A 95 -4.99 -6.67 10.21
N TYR A 96 -4.39 -7.31 9.21
CA TYR A 96 -2.95 -7.47 9.12
C TYR A 96 -2.25 -6.15 8.82
N TYR A 97 -2.69 -5.41 7.80
CA TYR A 97 -2.14 -4.09 7.46
C TYR A 97 -2.39 -3.06 8.55
N ASP A 98 -3.54 -3.10 9.23
CA ASP A 98 -3.82 -2.25 10.38
C ASP A 98 -2.80 -2.42 11.50
N ARG A 99 -2.36 -3.67 11.74
CA ARG A 99 -1.33 -4.00 12.72
C ARG A 99 0.05 -3.51 12.30
N ILE A 100 0.39 -3.61 11.01
CA ILE A 100 1.65 -3.07 10.46
C ILE A 100 1.67 -1.54 10.62
N LEU A 101 0.60 -0.87 10.19
CA LEU A 101 0.50 0.59 10.20
C LEU A 101 0.35 1.19 11.60
N HIS A 102 0.05 0.37 12.63
CA HIS A 102 0.07 0.82 14.02
C HIS A 102 1.47 1.30 14.45
N ASN A 103 2.54 0.68 13.92
CA ASN A 103 3.93 1.04 14.20
C ASN A 103 4.61 1.50 12.91
N ALA A 104 3.95 2.37 12.14
CA ALA A 104 4.46 2.80 10.84
C ALA A 104 5.88 3.41 10.99
N PRO A 105 6.85 2.99 10.16
CA PRO A 105 8.18 3.57 10.18
C PRO A 105 8.10 5.05 9.80
N ALA A 106 8.61 5.89 10.70
CA ALA A 106 8.49 7.35 10.61
C ALA A 106 9.19 7.98 9.40
N SER A 107 10.04 7.23 8.67
CA SER A 107 10.88 7.79 7.60
C SER A 107 10.16 8.05 6.27
N VAL A 108 8.99 7.46 6.04
CA VAL A 108 8.30 7.55 4.72
C VAL A 108 6.90 8.14 4.81
N ALA A 109 6.18 7.90 5.91
CA ALA A 109 4.79 8.29 6.06
C ALA A 109 4.67 9.54 6.93
N TYR A 110 4.20 10.65 6.33
CA TYR A 110 3.80 11.84 7.07
C TYR A 110 2.37 11.69 7.63
N ARG A 111 1.47 11.08 6.84
CA ARG A 111 0.08 10.84 7.26
C ARG A 111 -0.44 9.55 6.66
N VAL A 112 -1.10 8.74 7.48
CA VAL A 112 -1.81 7.53 7.06
C VAL A 112 -3.30 7.75 7.26
N ILE A 113 -4.08 7.62 6.20
CA ILE A 113 -5.54 7.62 6.19
C ILE A 113 -5.95 6.15 6.00
N LYS A 114 -6.77 5.65 6.92
CA LYS A 114 -7.31 4.29 6.88
C LYS A 114 -8.78 4.35 6.49
N ASP A 115 -9.33 3.17 6.21
CA ASP A 115 -10.77 2.98 6.03
C ASP A 115 -11.30 3.77 4.81
N VAL A 116 -10.46 3.82 3.75
CA VAL A 116 -10.76 4.48 2.47
C VAL A 116 -11.60 3.54 1.59
N GLY A 117 -12.51 4.13 0.81
CA GLY A 117 -13.37 3.39 -0.13
C GLY A 117 -14.61 2.79 0.50
N GLU A 118 -15.52 2.30 -0.35
CA GLU A 118 -16.85 1.82 0.08
C GLU A 118 -16.80 0.65 1.07
N GLU A 119 -15.81 -0.23 0.92
CA GLU A 119 -15.63 -1.37 1.82
C GLU A 119 -14.78 -1.04 3.06
N GLU A 120 -14.35 0.22 3.23
CA GLU A 120 -13.46 0.67 4.30
C GLU A 120 -12.16 -0.15 4.40
N ARG A 121 -11.73 -0.72 3.27
CA ARG A 121 -10.54 -1.57 3.17
C ARG A 121 -9.30 -0.88 2.64
N GLY A 122 -9.47 0.37 2.20
CA GLY A 122 -8.45 1.19 1.61
C GLY A 122 -7.55 1.89 2.63
N TYR A 123 -6.40 2.30 2.11
CA TYR A 123 -5.38 3.06 2.79
C TYR A 123 -4.85 4.11 1.83
N ALA A 124 -4.66 5.34 2.33
CA ALA A 124 -3.88 6.36 1.65
C ALA A 124 -2.73 6.80 2.55
N ILE A 125 -1.50 6.67 2.06
CA ILE A 125 -0.28 7.04 2.75
C ILE A 125 0.27 8.28 2.05
N GLN A 126 0.17 9.44 2.69
CA GLN A 126 0.79 10.68 2.23
C GLN A 126 2.23 10.74 2.72
N THR A 127 3.15 11.01 1.80
CA THR A 127 4.56 11.22 2.11
C THR A 127 4.82 12.69 2.44
N GLU A 128 6.06 13.02 2.82
CA GLU A 128 6.44 14.42 3.04
C GLU A 128 6.32 15.29 1.78
N CYS A 129 6.55 14.70 0.59
CA CYS A 129 6.40 15.38 -0.69
C CYS A 129 4.96 15.75 -1.04
N PHE A 130 3.96 15.26 -0.30
CA PHE A 130 2.56 15.60 -0.55
C PHE A 130 2.25 17.09 -0.35
N ARG A 131 2.97 17.77 0.56
CA ARG A 131 2.75 19.19 0.89
C ARG A 131 3.47 20.15 -0.05
N THR A 132 4.41 19.65 -0.86
CA THR A 132 5.38 20.44 -1.63
C THR A 132 5.01 20.43 -3.09
#